data_AF-A0A7K2WKZ0-F1
#
_entry.id   AF-A0A7K2WKZ0-F1
#
_cell.length_a   1.000
_cell.length_b   1.000
_cell.length_c   1.000
_cell.angle_alpha   90.00
_cell.angle_beta   90.00
_cell.angle_gamma   90.00
#
_symmetry.space_group_name_H-M   'P 1'
#
loop_
_entity.id
_entity.type
_entity.pdbx_description
1 polymer ?
#
loop_
_entity_poly.entity_id
_entity_poly.type
_entity_poly.pdbx_seq_one_letter_code
_entity_poly.pdbx_strand_id
1 'polypeptide(L)' 'PASPVAATPDPEGRAAVPDVWPRPQTIKAAGRAVPLGDLVTVVAGEGADPVAVQALTDALRAAGVRTV' A
#
# COMPACT_ATOMS: atom_id res chain seq x y z
N PRO A 1 -28.57 -2.81 28.82
CA PRO A 1 -28.72 -2.10 27.53
C PRO A 1 -27.64 -1.01 27.40
N ALA A 2 -26.69 -1.18 26.47
CA ALA A 2 -25.66 -0.18 26.21
C ALA A 2 -26.14 0.79 25.11
N SER A 3 -26.09 2.09 25.40
CA SER A 3 -26.44 3.16 24.48
C SER A 3 -25.49 3.20 23.28
N PRO A 4 -25.96 3.57 22.07
CA PRO A 4 -25.09 3.63 20.90
C PRO A 4 -24.09 4.78 21.06
N VAL A 5 -22.80 4.46 20.99
CA VAL A 5 -21.72 5.45 20.89
C VAL A 5 -21.89 6.16 19.54
N ALA A 6 -22.08 7.47 19.58
CA ALA A 6 -22.11 8.29 18.38
C ALA A 6 -20.76 8.16 17.66
N ALA A 7 -20.77 7.64 16.44
CA ALA A 7 -19.60 7.63 15.58
C ALA A 7 -19.24 9.08 15.23
N THR A 8 -18.16 9.59 15.80
CA THR A 8 -17.54 10.84 15.35
C THR A 8 -17.09 10.62 13.90
N PRO A 9 -17.52 11.46 12.94
CA PRO A 9 -16.99 11.40 11.58
C PRO A 9 -15.48 11.63 11.64
N ASP A 10 -14.70 10.67 11.13
CA ASP A 10 -13.25 10.75 11.02
C ASP A 10 -12.88 11.92 10.10
N PRO A 11 -12.32 13.02 10.63
CA PRO A 11 -11.97 14.15 9.81
C PRO A 11 -10.66 13.79 9.11
N GLU A 12 -10.75 13.60 7.80
CA GLU A 12 -9.63 13.44 6.86
C GLU A 12 -9.05 12.01 6.68
N GLY A 13 -9.88 11.08 6.21
CA GLY A 13 -9.43 10.00 5.32
C GLY A 13 -8.63 8.86 5.97
N ARG A 14 -8.68 8.68 7.29
CA ARG A 14 -7.99 7.58 7.96
C ARG A 14 -8.59 6.22 7.59
N ALA A 15 -9.90 6.16 7.37
CA ALA A 15 -10.56 4.96 6.86
C ALA A 15 -10.13 4.55 5.44
N ALA A 16 -9.46 5.43 4.68
CA ALA A 16 -9.06 5.19 3.29
C ALA A 16 -7.59 4.77 3.12
N VAL A 17 -6.80 4.73 4.20
CA VAL A 17 -5.37 4.39 4.16
C VAL A 17 -5.08 3.14 5.01
N PRO A 18 -4.18 2.25 4.56
CA PRO A 18 -3.88 1.01 5.28
C PRO A 18 -3.15 1.28 6.61
N ASP A 19 -3.28 0.34 7.55
CA ASP A 19 -2.49 0.33 8.79
C ASP A 19 -1.04 -0.07 8.48
N VAL A 20 -0.11 0.85 8.74
CA VAL A 20 1.33 0.69 8.46
C VAL A 20 2.16 0.97 9.72
N TRP A 21 3.14 0.11 10.00
CA TRP A 21 4.06 0.24 11.13
C TRP A 21 5.54 0.12 10.68
N PRO A 22 6.46 0.97 11.20
CA PRO A 22 6.21 2.17 12.01
C PRO A 22 5.31 3.18 11.30
N ARG A 23 4.59 4.01 12.06
CA ARG A 23 3.68 5.00 11.47
C ARG A 23 4.48 5.92 10.52
N PRO A 24 4.11 6.02 9.23
CA PRO A 24 4.73 6.97 8.33
C PRO A 24 4.59 8.40 8.84
N GLN A 25 5.59 9.24 8.58
CA GLN A 25 5.54 10.66 8.94
C GLN A 25 4.34 11.37 8.27
N THR A 26 4.03 10.99 7.03
CA THR A 26 2.87 11.46 6.29
C THR A 26 2.28 10.34 5.43
N ILE A 27 0.95 10.31 5.29
CA ILE A 27 0.22 9.45 4.35
C ILE A 27 -1.04 10.18 3.90
N LYS A 28 -1.38 10.11 2.61
CA LYS A 28 -2.58 10.70 2.04
C LYS A 28 -3.19 9.72 1.05
N ALA A 29 -4.48 9.43 1.18
CA ALA A 29 -5.19 8.64 0.18
C ALA A 29 -5.21 9.40 -1.15
N ALA A 30 -4.99 8.69 -2.25
CA ALA A 30 -5.00 9.26 -3.59
C ALA A 30 -5.77 8.34 -4.54
N GLY A 31 -6.85 8.88 -5.13
CA GLY A 31 -7.63 8.19 -6.15
C GLY A 31 -8.29 6.89 -5.66
N ARG A 32 -8.52 5.97 -6.60
CA ARG A 32 -9.10 4.64 -6.36
C ARG A 32 -8.02 3.57 -6.29
N ALA A 33 -8.27 2.49 -5.56
CA ALA A 33 -7.43 1.31 -5.59
C ALA A 33 -7.34 0.73 -7.02
N VAL A 34 -6.14 0.29 -7.41
CA VAL A 34 -5.88 -0.35 -8.70
C VAL A 34 -5.46 -1.80 -8.44
N PRO A 35 -6.19 -2.79 -8.98
CA PRO A 35 -5.81 -4.19 -8.81
C PRO A 35 -4.54 -4.50 -9.61
N LEU A 36 -3.67 -5.33 -9.05
CA LEU A 36 -2.51 -5.87 -9.77
C LEU A 36 -2.97 -6.98 -10.73
N GLY A 37 -2.37 -7.04 -11.91
CA GLY A 37 -2.56 -8.13 -12.88
C GLY A 37 -1.46 -9.19 -12.80
N ASP A 38 -1.46 -10.15 -13.73
CA ASP A 38 -0.46 -11.22 -13.78
C ASP A 38 0.93 -10.75 -14.28
N LEU A 39 1.00 -9.60 -14.97
CA LEU A 39 2.20 -9.03 -15.56
C LEU A 39 2.41 -7.60 -15.06
N VAL A 40 3.62 -7.31 -14.58
CA VAL A 40 4.07 -5.95 -14.25
C VAL A 40 5.45 -5.71 -14.89
N THR A 41 5.90 -4.47 -14.85
CA THR A 41 7.24 -4.09 -15.31
C THR A 41 7.90 -3.24 -14.23
N VAL A 42 9.07 -3.67 -13.77
CA VAL A 42 9.87 -2.91 -12.79
C VAL A 42 10.86 -2.02 -13.53
N VAL A 43 10.78 -0.71 -13.26
CA VAL A 43 11.73 0.28 -13.79
C VAL A 43 12.60 0.74 -12.62
N ALA A 44 13.88 0.40 -12.66
CA ALA A 44 14.87 0.79 -11.66
C ALA A 44 15.89 1.76 -12.28
N GLY A 45 16.19 2.85 -11.57
CA GLY A 45 17.25 3.77 -11.97
C GLY A 45 18.64 3.21 -11.64
N GLU A 46 19.71 3.81 -12.21
CA GLU A 46 21.09 3.31 -12.05
C GLU A 46 21.55 3.20 -10.58
N GLY A 47 21.01 4.04 -9.68
CA GLY A 47 21.34 4.02 -8.25
C GLY A 47 20.39 3.19 -7.39
N ALA A 48 19.51 2.39 -7.98
CA ALA A 48 18.60 1.56 -7.20
C ALA A 48 19.37 0.48 -6.43
N ASP A 49 19.10 0.35 -5.13
CA ASP A 49 19.67 -0.71 -4.31
C ASP A 49 19.21 -2.08 -4.85
N PRO A 50 20.13 -2.97 -5.28
CA PRO A 50 19.78 -4.29 -5.82
C PRO A 50 18.95 -5.14 -4.85
N VAL A 51 19.19 -5.02 -3.54
CA VAL A 51 18.45 -5.76 -2.52
C VAL A 51 17.02 -5.24 -2.41
N ALA A 52 16.83 -3.92 -2.53
CA ALA A 52 15.49 -3.33 -2.53
C ALA A 52 14.68 -3.74 -3.77
N VAL A 53 15.32 -3.80 -4.94
CA VAL A 53 14.69 -4.27 -6.19
C VAL A 53 14.28 -5.74 -6.07
N GLN A 54 15.12 -6.56 -5.44
CA GLN A 54 14.80 -7.96 -5.18
C GLN A 54 13.60 -8.10 -4.23
N ALA A 55 13.62 -7.38 -3.09
CA ALA A 55 12.54 -7.41 -2.11
C ALA A 55 11.19 -6.95 -2.71
N LEU A 56 11.20 -5.94 -3.57
CA LEU A 56 10.03 -5.50 -4.33
C LEU A 56 9.50 -6.61 -5.25
N THR A 57 10.39 -7.25 -6.00
CA THR A 57 10.04 -8.34 -6.92
C THR A 57 9.40 -9.52 -6.20
N ASP A 58 9.91 -9.87 -5.01
CA ASP A 58 9.36 -10.93 -4.19
C ASP A 58 7.98 -10.56 -3.62
N ALA A 59 7.80 -9.32 -3.18
CA ALA A 59 6.50 -8.83 -2.73
C ALA A 59 5.43 -8.84 -3.84
N LEU A 60 5.80 -8.47 -5.07
CA LEU A 60 4.92 -8.52 -6.24
C LEU A 60 4.48 -9.96 -6.56
N ARG A 61 5.42 -10.90 -6.52
CA ARG A 61 5.11 -12.33 -6.72
C ARG A 61 4.20 -12.88 -5.63
N ALA A 62 4.46 -12.52 -4.37
CA ALA A 62 3.60 -12.89 -3.25
C ALA A 62 2.17 -12.34 -3.40
N ALA A 63 2.01 -11.19 -4.06
CA ALA A 63 0.71 -10.61 -4.39
C ALA A 63 0.01 -11.27 -5.59
N GLY A 64 0.61 -12.29 -6.21
CA GLY A 64 0.03 -13.06 -7.31
C GLY A 64 0.50 -12.65 -8.70
N VAL A 65 1.41 -11.68 -8.81
CA VAL A 65 2.03 -11.32 -10.09
C VAL A 65 2.94 -12.47 -10.54
N ARG A 66 2.73 -12.98 -11.74
CA ARG A 66 3.49 -14.14 -12.25
C ARG A 66 4.72 -13.73 -13.03
N THR A 67 4.65 -12.59 -13.70
CA THR A 67 5.72 -12.05 -14.54
C THR A 67 6.02 -10.62 -14.10
N VAL A 68 7.29 -10.37 -13.78
CA VAL A 68 7.82 -9.08 -13.31
C VAL A 68 8.94 -8.64 -14.24
#